data_AF-A0AAN6VT44-F1
#
_entry.id   AF-A0AAN6VT44-F1
#
_cell.length_a   1.000
_cell.length_b   1.000
_cell.length_c   1.000
_cell.angle_alpha   90.00
_cell.angle_beta   90.00
_cell.angle_gamma   90.00
#
_symmetry.space_group_name_H-M   'P 1'
#
loop_
_entity.id
_entity.type
_entity.pdbx_description
1 polymer ?
#
loop_
_entity_poly.entity_id
_entity_poly.type
_entity_poly.pdbx_seq_one_letter_code
_entity_poly.pdbx_strand_id
1 'polypeptide(L)'
;MPSSKETPNVTLAKPGDWLEWYDSLRDLAREYDLEDLVDLEKEKPVAEILLPRPERPNPLILFPDLLDALPPTALWKVASRVRDVKGVAVEPPRYTLIRNQAVEDDALVHLTSAQATGWSTRLSMYESREREWRSQKHNVLALRRWIADSTDPLFDYCTRDIEGVREVVERLQRLFPPSLEEHAAYKEYQQITGKAGQGLGVDEWFRQWCHAYYRIRRLDTGQLGDYQASVDFLKAARRYIPIWSHNTLLRVMSPKAAQASALDPKTPSDLIRDFHRLNLHAPPSLREVPPWLKETEEQNGPYHCPCHSNVVSHKPEACVYVKAAITGLHPPKRRLKEKLLSKTRDALEEPRWAWLVDEIEAVEICRNYGP
;
A
#
# COMPACT_ATOMS: atom_id res chain seq x y z
N MET A 1 11.65 -7.93 -11.80
CA MET A 1 10.82 -7.93 -13.03
C MET A 1 9.45 -8.44 -12.62
N PRO A 2 8.39 -7.63 -12.65
CA PRO A 2 7.05 -8.14 -12.49
C PRO A 2 6.60 -8.81 -13.79
N SER A 3 5.82 -9.87 -13.60
CA SER A 3 5.36 -10.86 -14.55
C SER A 3 4.56 -10.27 -15.71
N SER A 4 4.68 -10.94 -16.85
CA SER A 4 3.98 -10.72 -18.09
C SER A 4 2.46 -10.79 -17.97
N LYS A 5 1.79 -9.81 -18.59
CA LYS A 5 0.47 -9.92 -19.26
C LYS A 5 -0.65 -10.59 -18.46
N GLU A 6 -1.29 -9.83 -17.61
CA GLU A 6 -2.74 -9.94 -17.47
C GLU A 6 -3.32 -8.65 -18.04
N THR A 7 -4.09 -8.78 -19.11
CA THR A 7 -5.04 -7.75 -19.52
C THR A 7 -5.86 -7.34 -18.29
N PRO A 8 -6.21 -6.05 -18.14
CA PRO A 8 -7.10 -5.65 -17.07
C PRO A 8 -8.37 -6.51 -17.17
N ASN A 9 -8.73 -7.22 -16.10
CA ASN A 9 -9.95 -8.05 -16.06
C ASN A 9 -11.23 -7.21 -16.25
N VAL A 10 -11.11 -5.89 -16.21
CA VAL A 10 -12.21 -4.92 -16.30
C VAL A 10 -11.86 -3.88 -17.36
N THR A 11 -12.80 -3.62 -18.28
CA THR A 11 -12.64 -2.62 -19.35
C THR A 11 -13.75 -1.59 -19.24
N LEU A 12 -13.41 -0.30 -19.27
CA LEU A 12 -14.35 0.82 -19.30
C LEU A 12 -14.73 1.13 -20.76
N ALA A 13 -15.85 0.58 -21.21
CA ALA A 13 -16.39 0.80 -22.56
C ALA A 13 -17.79 1.43 -22.57
N LYS A 14 -18.57 1.24 -21.50
CA LYS A 14 -19.92 1.81 -21.33
C LYS A 14 -20.12 2.34 -19.90
N PRO A 15 -21.11 3.23 -19.68
CA PRO A 15 -21.36 3.83 -18.36
C PRO A 15 -21.57 2.83 -17.21
N GLY A 16 -22.14 1.66 -17.50
CA GLY A 16 -22.32 0.59 -16.50
C GLY A 16 -21.00 -0.04 -16.01
N ASP A 17 -19.91 0.06 -16.77
CA ASP A 17 -18.60 -0.49 -16.38
C ASP A 17 -17.89 0.39 -15.35
N TRP A 18 -18.34 1.65 -15.20
CA TRP A 18 -17.66 2.68 -14.41
C TRP A 18 -17.27 2.20 -13.01
N LEU A 19 -18.17 1.48 -12.35
CA LEU A 19 -18.01 1.18 -10.93
C LEU A 19 -17.08 -0.01 -10.69
N GLU A 20 -17.24 -1.09 -11.45
CA GLU A 20 -16.30 -2.21 -11.42
C GLU A 20 -14.88 -1.74 -11.81
N TRP A 21 -14.80 -0.86 -12.80
CA TRP A 21 -13.56 -0.28 -13.25
C TRP A 21 -12.92 0.63 -12.21
N TYR A 22 -13.72 1.51 -11.58
CA TYR A 22 -13.24 2.45 -10.58
C TYR A 22 -12.82 1.75 -9.28
N ASP A 23 -13.53 0.71 -8.84
CA ASP A 23 -13.13 -0.10 -7.68
C ASP A 23 -11.82 -0.83 -7.96
N SER A 24 -11.65 -1.41 -9.16
CA SER A 24 -10.39 -2.03 -9.59
C SER A 24 -9.22 -1.04 -9.61
N LEU A 25 -9.47 0.19 -10.09
CA LEU A 25 -8.48 1.26 -10.06
C LEU A 25 -8.11 1.66 -8.64
N ARG A 26 -9.08 1.74 -7.72
CA ARG A 26 -8.84 2.07 -6.31
C ARG A 26 -8.03 1.00 -5.60
N ASP A 27 -8.31 -0.27 -5.86
CA ASP A 27 -7.55 -1.37 -5.26
C ASP A 27 -6.10 -1.36 -5.76
N LEU A 28 -5.88 -1.16 -7.06
CA LEU A 28 -4.54 -0.98 -7.62
C LEU A 28 -3.83 0.25 -7.05
N ALA A 29 -4.53 1.37 -6.89
CA ALA A 29 -3.98 2.58 -6.28
C ALA A 29 -3.59 2.33 -4.81
N ARG A 30 -4.37 1.52 -4.08
CA ARG A 30 -4.04 1.13 -2.70
C ARG A 30 -2.79 0.25 -2.63
N GLU A 31 -2.61 -0.67 -3.57
CA GLU A 31 -1.37 -1.47 -3.67
C GLU A 31 -0.13 -0.61 -3.92
N TYR A 32 -0.30 0.52 -4.61
CA TYR A 32 0.77 1.47 -4.92
C TYR A 32 0.94 2.60 -3.89
N ASP A 33 0.12 2.63 -2.84
CA ASP A 33 0.06 3.72 -1.85
C ASP A 33 -0.26 5.10 -2.49
N LEU A 34 -1.16 5.08 -3.48
CA LEU A 34 -1.59 6.24 -4.28
C LEU A 34 -3.12 6.43 -4.25
N GLU A 35 -3.83 5.89 -3.25
CA GLU A 35 -5.31 5.97 -3.17
C GLU A 35 -5.81 7.43 -3.21
N ASP A 36 -5.05 8.38 -2.66
CA ASP A 36 -5.37 9.81 -2.66
C ASP A 36 -5.43 10.45 -4.06
N LEU A 37 -4.72 9.87 -5.04
CA LEU A 37 -4.72 10.36 -6.42
C LEU A 37 -5.95 9.90 -7.21
N VAL A 38 -6.64 8.86 -6.74
CA VAL A 38 -7.81 8.28 -7.42
C VAL A 38 -9.10 8.63 -6.68
N ASP A 39 -9.03 8.83 -5.36
CA ASP A 39 -10.19 9.09 -4.52
C ASP A 39 -10.86 10.44 -4.86
N LEU A 40 -11.96 10.35 -5.60
CA LEU A 40 -12.78 11.49 -5.99
C LEU A 40 -13.58 12.09 -4.81
N GLU A 41 -13.74 11.36 -3.71
CA GLU A 41 -14.49 11.82 -2.53
C GLU A 41 -13.64 12.67 -1.59
N LYS A 42 -12.31 12.52 -1.64
CA LYS A 42 -11.39 13.42 -0.94
C LYS A 42 -11.36 14.79 -1.64
N GLU A 43 -11.39 15.86 -0.85
CA GLU A 43 -11.10 17.20 -1.35
C GLU A 43 -9.79 17.20 -2.14
N LYS A 44 -9.76 17.92 -3.27
CA LYS A 44 -8.65 17.91 -4.24
C LYS A 44 -7.29 17.83 -3.52
N PRO A 45 -6.47 16.78 -3.73
CA PRO A 45 -5.11 16.80 -3.26
C PRO A 45 -4.45 18.05 -3.85
N VAL A 46 -3.76 18.77 -2.98
CA VAL A 46 -3.06 20.01 -3.32
C VAL A 46 -1.96 19.64 -4.31
N ALA A 47 -2.28 19.77 -5.61
CA ALA A 47 -1.52 19.20 -6.73
C ALA A 47 -1.42 17.66 -6.69
N GLU A 48 -1.18 17.05 -7.83
CA GLU A 48 -0.73 15.65 -7.88
C GLU A 48 0.56 15.59 -7.07
N ILE A 49 0.49 15.15 -5.80
CA ILE A 49 1.64 15.13 -4.88
C ILE A 49 2.55 13.98 -5.30
N LEU A 50 3.17 14.10 -6.46
CA LEU A 50 4.48 13.52 -6.66
C LEU A 50 5.39 14.23 -5.67
N LEU A 51 6.11 13.48 -4.84
CA LEU A 51 7.20 14.07 -4.06
C LEU A 51 8.02 14.97 -5.02
N PRO A 52 8.34 16.22 -4.64
CA PRO A 52 9.22 17.02 -5.47
C PRO A 52 10.53 16.26 -5.61
N ARG A 53 11.10 16.24 -6.82
CA ARG A 53 12.37 15.55 -7.06
C ARG A 53 13.39 16.06 -6.02
N PRO A 54 13.96 15.19 -5.17
CA PRO A 54 14.87 15.65 -4.15
C PRO A 54 16.11 16.26 -4.81
N GLU A 55 16.61 17.35 -4.25
CA GLU A 55 17.85 17.97 -4.70
C GLU A 55 19.04 17.25 -4.08
N ARG A 56 20.03 16.91 -4.92
CA ARG A 56 21.28 16.31 -4.44
C ARG A 56 21.99 17.31 -3.52
N PRO A 57 22.38 16.92 -2.30
CA PRO A 57 23.15 17.78 -1.41
C PRO A 57 24.47 18.15 -2.09
N ASN A 58 24.93 19.38 -1.85
CA ASN A 58 26.15 19.89 -2.42
C ASN A 58 27.17 20.11 -1.29
N PRO A 59 28.34 19.41 -1.30
CA PRO A 59 29.27 19.44 -0.19
C PRO A 59 29.87 20.84 0.01
N LEU A 60 30.05 21.61 -1.07
CA LEU A 60 30.63 22.94 -1.04
C LEU A 60 29.65 24.03 -0.56
N ILE A 61 28.35 23.74 -0.59
CA ILE A 61 27.32 24.58 0.04
C ILE A 61 27.19 24.22 1.52
N LEU A 62 27.28 22.93 1.84
CA LEU A 62 27.14 22.42 3.21
C LEU A 62 28.36 22.70 4.08
N PHE A 63 29.55 22.77 3.49
CA PHE A 63 30.82 22.99 4.16
C PHE A 63 31.62 24.07 3.41
N PRO A 64 31.32 25.36 3.67
CA PRO A 64 31.95 26.47 2.96
C PRO A 64 33.47 26.53 3.12
N ASP A 65 33.99 25.99 4.21
CA ASP A 65 35.41 25.88 4.54
C ASP A 65 36.18 24.94 3.59
N LEU A 66 35.48 24.02 2.91
CA LEU A 66 36.10 23.18 1.86
C LEU A 66 36.55 23.99 0.64
N LEU A 67 35.95 25.17 0.39
CA LEU A 67 36.36 26.04 -0.71
C LEU A 67 37.80 26.55 -0.53
N ASP A 68 38.21 26.76 0.73
CA ASP A 68 39.53 27.24 1.08
C ASP A 68 40.58 26.12 1.07
N ALA A 69 40.15 24.86 1.18
CA ALA A 69 41.01 23.67 1.12
C ALA A 69 41.28 23.18 -0.31
N LEU A 70 40.51 23.64 -1.30
CA LEU A 70 40.68 23.22 -2.69
C LEU A 70 41.94 23.83 -3.33
N PRO A 71 42.69 23.06 -4.15
CA PRO A 71 43.85 23.59 -4.83
C PRO A 71 43.45 24.70 -5.83
N PRO A 72 44.28 25.74 -6.03
CA PRO A 72 43.98 26.84 -6.95
C PRO A 72 43.61 26.36 -8.36
N THR A 73 44.17 25.23 -8.80
CA THR A 73 43.89 24.60 -10.09
C THR A 73 42.46 24.04 -10.20
N ALA A 74 41.87 23.55 -9.11
CA ALA A 74 40.47 23.13 -9.07
C ALA A 74 39.54 24.35 -9.14
N LEU A 75 39.84 25.41 -8.39
CA LEU A 75 39.10 26.68 -8.44
C LEU A 75 39.15 27.33 -9.84
N TRP A 76 40.27 27.24 -10.54
CA TRP A 76 40.42 27.72 -11.93
C TRP A 76 39.59 26.94 -12.95
N LYS A 77 39.40 25.62 -12.78
CA LYS A 77 38.49 24.81 -13.64
C LYS A 77 37.02 25.23 -13.49
N VAL A 78 36.66 25.77 -12.33
CA VAL A 78 35.32 26.27 -12.05
C VAL A 78 35.13 27.68 -12.64
N ALA A 79 36.11 28.56 -12.45
CA ALA A 79 36.10 29.93 -12.97
C ALA A 79 36.19 30.01 -14.51
N SER A 80 36.90 29.08 -15.16
CA SER A 80 37.10 29.07 -16.62
C SER A 80 35.84 28.74 -17.42
N ARG A 81 34.86 28.01 -16.85
CA ARG A 81 33.58 27.71 -17.53
C ARG A 81 32.57 28.86 -17.53
N VAL A 82 32.77 29.88 -16.70
CA VAL A 82 31.91 31.07 -16.66
C VAL A 82 32.35 32.13 -17.68
N ARG A 83 33.54 31.96 -18.28
CA ARG A 83 34.15 32.97 -19.15
C ARG A 83 33.54 33.05 -20.56
N ASP A 84 32.57 32.21 -20.91
CA ASP A 84 32.03 32.11 -22.28
C ASP A 84 30.78 32.94 -22.59
N VAL A 85 30.27 33.77 -21.66
CA VAL A 85 29.13 34.65 -21.96
C VAL A 85 29.56 36.11 -21.82
N LYS A 86 30.05 36.67 -22.93
CA LYS A 86 30.26 38.13 -23.19
C LYS A 86 31.51 38.83 -22.65
N GLY A 87 32.67 38.17 -22.52
CA GLY A 87 33.98 38.86 -22.52
C GLY A 87 34.20 39.96 -21.46
N VAL A 88 33.34 40.04 -20.44
CA VAL A 88 33.48 40.92 -19.28
C VAL A 88 33.69 40.00 -18.10
N ALA A 89 34.82 40.15 -17.43
CA ALA A 89 35.12 39.45 -16.18
C ALA A 89 34.18 39.99 -15.09
N VAL A 90 32.96 39.46 -15.03
CA VAL A 90 32.09 39.57 -13.86
C VAL A 90 32.44 38.37 -13.01
N GLU A 91 32.94 38.58 -11.80
CA GLU A 91 33.06 37.50 -10.82
C GLU A 91 31.66 36.89 -10.63
N PRO A 92 31.42 35.63 -11.04
CA PRO A 92 30.13 35.02 -10.79
C PRO A 92 29.88 34.95 -9.28
N PRO A 93 28.63 35.11 -8.85
CA PRO A 93 28.28 34.88 -7.46
C PRO A 93 28.75 33.47 -7.06
N ARG A 94 29.46 33.37 -5.91
CA ARG A 94 30.11 32.13 -5.43
C ARG A 94 29.23 30.87 -5.52
N TYR A 95 27.91 31.03 -5.42
CA TYR A 95 26.91 29.95 -5.47
C TYR A 95 26.59 29.38 -6.87
N THR A 96 26.85 30.12 -7.96
CA THR A 96 26.57 29.65 -9.34
C THR A 96 27.65 28.74 -9.92
N LEU A 97 28.81 28.67 -9.26
CA LEU A 97 30.00 27.94 -9.68
C LEU A 97 29.96 26.43 -9.36
N ILE A 98 28.99 25.95 -8.58
CA ILE A 98 29.16 24.73 -7.77
C ILE A 98 28.28 23.54 -8.22
N ARG A 99 28.26 23.18 -9.51
CA ARG A 99 27.83 21.83 -9.93
C ARG A 99 28.85 21.27 -10.92
N ASN A 100 30.01 20.94 -10.40
CA ASN A 100 31.04 20.26 -11.14
C ASN A 100 31.47 19.04 -10.35
N GLN A 101 31.09 17.87 -10.85
CA GLN A 101 31.25 16.61 -10.14
C GLN A 101 32.71 16.34 -9.77
N ALA A 102 33.67 16.68 -10.64
CA ALA A 102 35.09 16.53 -10.34
C ALA A 102 35.57 17.43 -9.18
N VAL A 103 34.96 18.60 -9.00
CA VAL A 103 35.32 19.57 -7.95
C VAL A 103 34.62 19.23 -6.65
N GLU A 104 33.40 18.70 -6.73
CA GLU A 104 32.72 18.10 -5.58
C GLU A 104 33.53 16.89 -5.07
N ASP A 105 33.96 15.99 -5.96
CA ASP A 105 34.73 14.80 -5.61
C ASP A 105 36.09 15.17 -4.98
N ASP A 106 36.81 16.17 -5.51
CA ASP A 106 38.05 16.69 -4.91
C ASP A 106 37.80 17.29 -3.51
N ALA A 107 36.69 18.03 -3.33
CA ALA A 107 36.35 18.65 -2.05
C ALA A 107 36.06 17.60 -0.96
N LEU A 108 35.49 16.45 -1.33
CA LEU A 108 35.18 15.36 -0.39
C LEU A 108 36.44 14.76 0.25
N VAL A 109 37.61 14.84 -0.40
CA VAL A 109 38.89 14.34 0.14
C VAL A 109 39.36 15.17 1.35
N HIS A 110 38.91 16.42 1.46
CA HIS A 110 39.33 17.36 2.50
C HIS A 110 38.38 17.41 3.70
N LEU A 111 37.34 16.57 3.74
CA LEU A 111 36.41 16.50 4.85
C LEU A 111 37.11 16.04 6.13
N THR A 112 36.89 16.76 7.23
CA THR A 112 37.20 16.23 8.57
C THR A 112 36.32 15.02 8.89
N SER A 113 36.72 14.18 9.85
CA SER A 113 35.91 13.02 10.26
C SER A 113 34.47 13.39 10.65
N ALA A 114 34.26 14.53 11.30
CA ALA A 114 32.91 14.98 11.68
C ALA A 114 32.09 15.43 10.47
N GLN A 115 32.70 16.14 9.52
CA GLN A 115 32.04 16.58 8.29
C GLN A 115 31.75 15.39 7.35
N ALA A 116 32.65 14.40 7.29
CA ALA A 116 32.46 13.17 6.54
C ALA A 116 31.23 12.39 7.03
N THR A 117 31.06 12.25 8.36
CA THR A 117 29.86 11.64 8.95
C THR A 117 28.59 12.46 8.61
N GLY A 118 28.64 13.78 8.76
CA GLY A 118 27.50 14.65 8.42
C GLY A 118 27.12 14.62 6.93
N TRP A 119 28.11 14.53 6.05
CA TRP A 119 27.92 14.34 4.61
C TRP A 119 27.28 13.00 4.28
N SER A 120 27.82 11.91 4.85
CA SER A 120 27.30 10.55 4.67
C SER A 120 25.82 10.43 5.07
N THR A 121 25.43 10.98 6.22
CA THR A 121 24.04 10.99 6.67
C THR A 121 23.13 11.74 5.70
N ARG A 122 23.53 12.93 5.23
CA ARG A 122 22.72 13.73 4.29
C ARG A 122 22.60 13.08 2.92
N LEU A 123 23.69 12.45 2.45
CA LEU A 123 23.69 11.71 1.19
C LEU A 123 22.78 10.47 1.29
N SER A 124 22.85 9.72 2.38
CA SER A 124 21.95 8.58 2.63
C SER A 124 20.47 9.00 2.70
N MET A 125 20.17 10.13 3.35
CA MET A 125 18.81 10.69 3.35
C MET A 125 18.36 11.11 1.94
N TYR A 126 19.23 11.73 1.15
CA TYR A 126 18.94 12.09 -0.23
C TYR A 126 18.68 10.85 -1.09
N GLU A 127 19.53 9.83 -1.03
CA GLU A 127 19.38 8.59 -1.79
C GLU A 127 18.11 7.84 -1.42
N SER A 128 17.72 7.89 -0.15
CA SER A 128 16.46 7.30 0.33
C SER A 128 15.25 8.03 -0.24
N ARG A 129 15.25 9.38 -0.18
CA ARG A 129 14.20 10.20 -0.81
C ARG A 129 14.18 10.07 -2.33
N GLU A 130 15.34 9.90 -2.97
CA GLU A 130 15.43 9.75 -4.42
C GLU A 130 14.88 8.38 -4.86
N ARG A 131 15.13 7.33 -4.08
CA ARG A 131 14.51 6.02 -4.27
C ARG A 131 12.99 6.09 -4.13
N GLU A 132 12.50 6.74 -3.08
CA GLU A 132 11.06 6.93 -2.84
C GLU A 132 10.41 7.72 -3.98
N TRP A 133 11.00 8.85 -4.38
CA TRP A 133 10.54 9.66 -5.50
C TRP A 133 10.48 8.86 -6.82
N ARG A 134 11.53 8.09 -7.13
CA ARG A 134 11.54 7.24 -8.33
C ARG A 134 10.46 6.16 -8.27
N SER A 135 10.24 5.57 -7.10
CA SER A 135 9.21 4.55 -6.86
C SER A 135 7.81 5.14 -7.09
N GLN A 136 7.49 6.27 -6.45
CA GLN A 136 6.21 6.95 -6.65
C GLN A 136 5.99 7.35 -8.11
N LYS A 137 7.01 7.93 -8.77
CA LYS A 137 6.93 8.27 -10.19
C LYS A 137 6.66 7.04 -11.06
N HIS A 138 7.30 5.91 -10.75
CA HIS A 138 7.06 4.65 -11.45
C HIS A 138 5.62 4.16 -11.25
N ASN A 139 5.12 4.19 -10.01
CA ASN A 139 3.76 3.77 -9.66
C ASN A 139 2.70 4.64 -10.33
N VAL A 140 2.89 5.97 -10.38
CA VAL A 140 1.99 6.88 -11.10
C VAL A 140 1.97 6.55 -12.60
N LEU A 141 3.13 6.30 -13.21
CA LEU A 141 3.19 5.89 -14.61
C LEU A 141 2.54 4.52 -14.85
N ALA A 142 2.68 3.58 -13.91
CA ALA A 142 2.03 2.28 -13.98
C ALA A 142 0.50 2.42 -13.90
N LEU A 143 0.00 3.25 -12.99
CA LEU A 143 -1.44 3.52 -12.86
C LEU A 143 -2.01 4.20 -14.12
N ARG A 144 -1.28 5.17 -14.70
CA ARG A 144 -1.67 5.80 -15.97
C ARG A 144 -1.72 4.82 -17.13
N ARG A 145 -0.75 3.92 -17.23
CA ARG A 145 -0.77 2.85 -18.23
C ARG A 145 -1.95 1.92 -18.02
N TRP A 146 -2.20 1.53 -16.78
CA TRP A 146 -3.36 0.71 -16.46
C TRP A 146 -4.66 1.37 -16.90
N ILE A 147 -4.86 2.66 -16.59
CA ILE A 147 -6.04 3.42 -17.02
C ILE A 147 -6.17 3.42 -18.56
N ALA A 148 -5.06 3.65 -19.28
CA ALA A 148 -5.07 3.64 -20.74
C ALA A 148 -5.37 2.24 -21.32
N ASP A 149 -4.82 1.19 -20.72
CA ASP A 149 -5.02 -0.20 -21.15
C ASP A 149 -6.41 -0.73 -20.79
N SER A 150 -7.04 -0.18 -19.74
CA SER A 150 -8.35 -0.59 -19.23
C SER A 150 -9.50 0.31 -19.67
N THR A 151 -9.23 1.33 -20.49
CA THR A 151 -10.26 2.18 -21.11
C THR A 151 -10.37 1.83 -22.60
N ASP A 152 -11.59 1.84 -23.14
CA ASP A 152 -11.78 1.62 -24.57
C ASP A 152 -10.93 2.64 -25.39
N PRO A 153 -10.06 2.18 -26.31
CA PRO A 153 -9.18 3.03 -27.12
C PRO A 153 -9.92 4.14 -27.89
N LEU A 154 -11.21 3.95 -28.18
CA LEU A 154 -12.05 4.98 -28.79
C LEU A 154 -12.13 6.26 -27.94
N PHE A 155 -11.86 6.18 -26.64
CA PHE A 155 -11.92 7.33 -25.71
C PHE A 155 -10.54 7.85 -25.28
N ASP A 156 -9.44 7.28 -25.81
CA ASP A 156 -8.06 7.73 -25.54
C ASP A 156 -7.86 9.23 -25.85
N TYR A 157 -8.54 9.74 -26.88
CA TYR A 157 -8.46 11.15 -27.27
C TYR A 157 -9.01 12.11 -26.19
N CYS A 158 -9.86 11.64 -25.27
CA CYS A 158 -10.46 12.45 -24.22
C CYS A 158 -9.53 12.69 -23.02
N THR A 159 -8.46 11.89 -22.89
CA THR A 159 -7.58 11.85 -21.72
C THR A 159 -6.11 12.07 -22.08
N ARG A 160 -5.75 12.01 -23.38
CA ARG A 160 -4.37 12.13 -23.88
C ARG A 160 -3.62 13.38 -23.41
N ASP A 161 -4.29 14.52 -23.34
CA ASP A 161 -3.66 15.81 -22.99
C ASP A 161 -3.64 16.07 -21.48
N ILE A 162 -4.17 15.15 -20.67
CA ILE A 162 -4.30 15.31 -19.22
C ILE A 162 -3.09 14.64 -18.56
N GLU A 163 -2.31 15.40 -17.80
CA GLU A 163 -1.16 14.85 -17.08
C GLU A 163 -1.55 14.19 -15.75
N GLY A 164 -2.58 14.72 -15.07
CA GLY A 164 -2.98 14.23 -13.76
C GLY A 164 -3.82 12.95 -13.81
N VAL A 165 -3.45 11.93 -13.04
CA VAL A 165 -4.26 10.72 -12.80
C VAL A 165 -5.67 11.09 -12.37
N ARG A 166 -5.81 11.94 -11.34
CA ARG A 166 -7.13 12.36 -10.82
C ARG A 166 -7.97 13.03 -11.89
N GLU A 167 -7.36 13.92 -12.67
CA GLU A 167 -8.03 14.65 -13.74
C GLU A 167 -8.50 13.71 -14.86
N VAL A 168 -7.70 12.69 -15.18
CA VAL A 168 -8.09 11.63 -16.11
C VAL A 168 -9.31 10.88 -15.57
N VAL A 169 -9.30 10.48 -14.30
CA VAL A 169 -10.40 9.76 -13.66
C VAL A 169 -11.68 10.62 -13.60
N GLU A 170 -11.57 11.89 -13.19
CA GLU A 170 -12.70 12.84 -13.20
C GLU A 170 -13.27 13.04 -14.61
N ARG A 171 -12.40 13.04 -15.63
CA ARG A 171 -12.82 13.17 -17.03
C ARG A 171 -13.56 11.93 -17.50
N LEU A 172 -13.04 10.74 -17.19
CA LEU A 172 -13.68 9.47 -17.53
C LEU A 172 -15.04 9.33 -16.82
N GLN A 173 -15.16 9.76 -15.56
CA GLN A 173 -16.44 9.74 -14.83
C GLN A 173 -17.53 10.55 -15.54
N ARG A 174 -17.16 11.69 -16.15
CA ARG A 174 -18.11 12.52 -16.89
C ARG A 174 -18.54 11.88 -18.22
N LEU A 175 -17.69 11.05 -18.81
CA LEU A 175 -17.96 10.35 -20.07
C LEU A 175 -18.75 9.06 -19.84
N PHE A 176 -18.52 8.42 -18.69
CA PHE A 176 -19.15 7.17 -18.27
C PHE A 176 -19.86 7.36 -16.93
N PRO A 177 -20.89 8.25 -16.85
CA PRO A 177 -21.57 8.49 -15.60
C PRO A 177 -22.30 7.22 -15.16
N PRO A 178 -22.14 6.75 -13.91
CA PRO A 178 -22.95 5.63 -13.43
C PRO A 178 -24.44 6.02 -13.54
N SER A 179 -25.32 5.08 -13.86
CA SER A 179 -26.76 5.39 -13.85
C SER A 179 -27.14 5.92 -12.46
N LEU A 180 -27.89 7.04 -12.43
CA LEU A 180 -28.31 7.71 -11.20
C LEU A 180 -28.99 6.74 -10.22
N GLU A 181 -29.75 5.78 -10.74
CA GLU A 181 -30.45 4.77 -9.96
C GLU A 181 -29.49 3.69 -9.44
N GLU A 182 -28.52 3.28 -10.25
CA GLU A 182 -27.51 2.28 -9.88
C GLU A 182 -26.57 2.82 -8.80
N HIS A 183 -26.11 4.07 -8.93
CA HIS A 183 -25.26 4.72 -7.94
C HIS A 183 -25.99 4.94 -6.61
N ALA A 184 -27.26 5.32 -6.67
CA ALA A 184 -28.10 5.47 -5.48
C ALA A 184 -28.30 4.14 -4.76
N ALA A 185 -28.57 3.06 -5.50
CA ALA A 185 -28.72 1.72 -4.94
C ALA A 185 -27.41 1.21 -4.31
N TYR A 186 -26.27 1.44 -4.94
CA TYR A 186 -24.95 1.07 -4.40
C TYR A 186 -24.61 1.83 -3.11
N LYS A 187 -24.80 3.15 -3.10
CA LYS A 187 -24.61 3.97 -1.90
C LYS A 187 -25.51 3.54 -0.76
N GLU A 188 -26.78 3.22 -1.04
CA GLU A 188 -27.71 2.69 -0.05
C GLU A 188 -27.20 1.36 0.55
N TYR A 189 -26.72 0.44 -0.29
CA TYR A 189 -26.14 -0.83 0.14
C TYR A 189 -24.91 -0.64 1.04
N GLN A 190 -23.97 0.23 0.66
CA GLN A 190 -22.80 0.52 1.47
C GLN A 190 -23.18 1.11 2.83
N GLN A 191 -24.14 2.05 2.85
CA GLN A 191 -24.64 2.65 4.09
C GLN A 191 -25.28 1.61 5.02
N ILE A 192 -26.13 0.72 4.49
CA ILE A 192 -26.80 -0.30 5.30
C ILE A 192 -25.79 -1.35 5.81
N THR A 193 -24.82 -1.73 4.97
CA THR A 193 -23.74 -2.64 5.38
C THR A 193 -22.91 -2.04 6.52
N GLY A 194 -22.58 -0.74 6.44
CA GLY A 194 -21.85 -0.02 7.50
C GLY A 194 -22.62 0.18 8.82
N LYS A 195 -23.95 0.14 8.79
CA LYS A 195 -24.80 0.28 9.99
C LYS A 195 -24.89 -0.98 10.86
N ALA A 196 -24.24 -2.08 10.46
CA ALA A 196 -24.22 -3.31 11.24
C ALA A 196 -23.67 -3.07 12.65
N GLY A 197 -24.45 -3.45 13.67
CA GLY A 197 -24.10 -3.29 15.09
C GLY A 197 -24.27 -1.87 15.66
N GLN A 198 -24.72 -0.90 14.86
CA GLN A 198 -24.90 0.50 15.29
C GLN A 198 -26.30 0.74 15.91
N GLY A 199 -26.66 -0.02 16.94
CA GLY A 199 -27.93 0.14 17.66
C GLY A 199 -29.19 -0.35 16.93
N LEU A 200 -29.08 -0.74 15.66
CA LEU A 200 -30.14 -1.45 14.93
C LEU A 200 -30.23 -2.90 15.42
N GLY A 201 -31.47 -3.35 15.69
CA GLY A 201 -31.75 -4.76 15.96
C GLY A 201 -31.38 -5.64 14.76
N VAL A 202 -30.95 -6.87 15.03
CA VAL A 202 -30.41 -7.81 14.02
C VAL A 202 -31.40 -8.02 12.86
N ASP A 203 -32.69 -8.22 13.18
CA ASP A 203 -33.72 -8.46 12.18
C ASP A 203 -34.00 -7.22 11.31
N GLU A 204 -33.89 -6.03 11.89
CA GLU A 204 -34.09 -4.77 11.17
C GLU A 204 -32.96 -4.54 10.18
N TRP A 205 -31.72 -4.65 10.64
CA TRP A 205 -30.54 -4.55 9.78
C TRP A 205 -30.57 -5.62 8.68
N PHE A 206 -30.86 -6.87 9.02
CA PHE A 206 -30.86 -7.98 8.06
C PHE A 206 -31.90 -7.77 6.95
N ARG A 207 -33.09 -7.27 7.28
CA ARG A 207 -34.14 -6.97 6.29
C ARG A 207 -33.73 -5.82 5.37
N GLN A 208 -33.19 -4.74 5.92
CA GLN A 208 -32.68 -3.61 5.13
C GLN A 208 -31.54 -4.06 4.20
N TRP A 209 -30.63 -4.89 4.71
CA TRP A 209 -29.50 -5.40 3.92
C TRP A 209 -29.99 -6.28 2.76
N CYS A 210 -30.92 -7.21 3.01
CA CYS A 210 -31.50 -8.03 1.95
C CYS A 210 -32.19 -7.18 0.88
N HIS A 211 -32.95 -6.16 1.29
CA HIS A 211 -33.62 -5.25 0.37
C HIS A 211 -32.63 -4.52 -0.54
N ALA A 212 -31.56 -3.95 0.05
CA ALA A 212 -30.52 -3.26 -0.71
C ALA A 212 -29.76 -4.20 -1.66
N TYR A 213 -29.40 -5.41 -1.19
CA TYR A 213 -28.74 -6.42 -2.00
C TYR A 213 -29.59 -6.84 -3.22
N TYR A 214 -30.86 -7.20 -3.00
CA TYR A 214 -31.74 -7.60 -4.11
C TYR A 214 -32.10 -6.45 -5.04
N ARG A 215 -32.13 -5.20 -4.54
CA ARG A 215 -32.30 -4.01 -5.37
C ARG A 215 -31.13 -3.85 -6.35
N ILE A 216 -29.89 -4.01 -5.88
CA ILE A 216 -28.69 -3.97 -6.73
C ILE A 216 -28.70 -5.14 -7.73
N ARG A 217 -29.02 -6.36 -7.28
CA ARG A 217 -29.08 -7.54 -8.17
C ARG A 217 -30.14 -7.41 -9.25
N ARG A 218 -31.28 -6.78 -8.94
CA ARG A 218 -32.35 -6.54 -9.93
C ARG A 218 -31.94 -5.53 -10.99
N LEU A 219 -31.13 -4.54 -10.62
CA LEU A 219 -30.62 -3.52 -11.54
C LEU A 219 -29.45 -4.03 -12.41
N ASP A 220 -28.94 -5.25 -12.13
CA ASP A 220 -27.83 -5.90 -12.83
C ASP A 220 -26.62 -4.97 -13.05
N THR A 221 -26.30 -4.21 -12.01
CA THR A 221 -25.41 -3.06 -12.10
C THR A 221 -23.94 -3.41 -12.34
N GLY A 222 -23.56 -4.69 -12.34
CA GLY A 222 -22.15 -5.13 -12.33
C GLY A 222 -21.36 -4.77 -11.06
N GLN A 223 -21.86 -3.84 -10.23
CA GLN A 223 -21.18 -3.23 -9.07
C GLN A 223 -20.90 -4.18 -7.90
N LEU A 224 -21.70 -5.24 -7.76
CA LEU A 224 -21.65 -6.13 -6.60
C LEU A 224 -21.62 -7.58 -7.07
N GLY A 225 -20.40 -8.05 -7.34
CA GLY A 225 -20.15 -9.47 -7.61
C GLY A 225 -20.54 -10.34 -6.42
N ASP A 226 -21.01 -11.56 -6.69
CA ASP A 226 -21.49 -12.49 -5.66
C ASP A 226 -20.42 -12.79 -4.59
N TYR A 227 -19.13 -12.77 -4.97
CA TYR A 227 -18.02 -12.92 -4.04
C TYR A 227 -17.89 -11.72 -3.09
N GLN A 228 -17.87 -10.50 -3.63
CA GLN A 228 -17.74 -9.28 -2.83
C GLN A 228 -18.94 -9.12 -1.89
N ALA A 229 -20.16 -9.35 -2.40
CA ALA A 229 -21.38 -9.33 -1.58
C ALA A 229 -21.32 -10.32 -0.42
N SER A 230 -20.78 -11.51 -0.66
CA SER A 230 -20.58 -12.55 0.36
C SER A 230 -19.58 -12.11 1.42
N VAL A 231 -18.45 -11.52 1.03
CA VAL A 231 -17.43 -11.01 1.94
C VAL A 231 -17.98 -9.87 2.80
N ASP A 232 -18.65 -8.90 2.17
CA ASP A 232 -19.21 -7.73 2.86
C ASP A 232 -20.32 -8.13 3.83
N PHE A 233 -21.21 -9.04 3.40
CA PHE A 233 -22.22 -9.62 4.29
C PHE A 233 -21.60 -10.26 5.52
N LEU A 234 -20.59 -11.11 5.34
CA LEU A 234 -19.93 -11.82 6.45
C LEU A 234 -19.16 -10.88 7.38
N LYS A 235 -18.51 -9.85 6.84
CA LYS A 235 -17.85 -8.81 7.65
C LYS A 235 -18.87 -8.05 8.51
N ALA A 236 -20.01 -7.69 7.95
CA ALA A 236 -21.06 -6.99 8.67
C ALA A 236 -21.78 -7.90 9.69
N ALA A 237 -22.14 -9.13 9.27
CA ALA A 237 -22.79 -10.15 10.09
C ALA A 237 -21.95 -10.57 11.31
N ARG A 238 -20.62 -10.39 11.26
CA ARG A 238 -19.71 -10.61 12.40
C ARG A 238 -20.10 -9.82 13.64
N ARG A 239 -20.76 -8.66 13.49
CA ARG A 239 -21.27 -7.86 14.62
C ARG A 239 -22.42 -8.53 15.38
N TYR A 240 -23.08 -9.51 14.78
CA TYR A 240 -24.25 -10.19 15.33
C TYR A 240 -23.98 -11.67 15.65
N ILE A 241 -23.31 -12.38 14.75
CA ILE A 241 -22.96 -13.81 14.91
C ILE A 241 -21.47 -14.00 14.58
N PRO A 242 -20.57 -13.63 15.51
CA PRO A 242 -19.14 -13.48 15.23
C PRO A 242 -18.46 -14.78 14.80
N ILE A 243 -18.74 -15.88 15.50
CA ILE A 243 -18.09 -17.19 15.28
C ILE A 243 -18.44 -17.76 13.91
N TRP A 244 -19.73 -17.76 13.56
CA TRP A 244 -20.19 -18.27 12.28
C TRP A 244 -19.65 -17.42 11.12
N SER A 245 -19.70 -16.10 11.26
CA SER A 245 -19.26 -15.18 10.22
C SER A 245 -17.78 -15.33 9.94
N HIS A 246 -16.95 -15.40 10.99
CA HIS A 246 -15.51 -15.62 10.86
C HIS A 246 -15.16 -16.94 10.18
N ASN A 247 -15.75 -18.05 10.65
CA ASN A 247 -15.49 -19.38 10.09
C ASN A 247 -15.96 -19.50 8.62
N THR A 248 -17.07 -18.85 8.29
CA THR A 248 -17.61 -18.86 6.92
C THR A 248 -16.76 -17.97 6.02
N LEU A 249 -16.30 -16.81 6.51
CA LEU A 249 -15.40 -15.93 5.77
C LEU A 249 -14.07 -16.61 5.43
N LEU A 250 -13.46 -17.32 6.37
CA LEU A 250 -12.24 -18.10 6.11
C LEU A 250 -12.43 -19.18 5.04
N ARG A 251 -13.64 -19.75 4.93
CA ARG A 251 -13.95 -20.72 3.87
C ARG A 251 -14.12 -20.05 2.52
N VAL A 252 -14.83 -18.92 2.47
CA VAL A 252 -15.04 -18.13 1.24
C VAL A 252 -13.72 -17.57 0.71
N MET A 253 -12.82 -17.11 1.59
CA MET A 253 -11.53 -16.50 1.21
C MET A 253 -10.39 -17.51 0.98
N SER A 254 -10.57 -18.80 1.25
CA SER A 254 -9.49 -19.79 1.18
C SER A 254 -9.15 -20.15 -0.27
N PRO A 255 -7.86 -20.09 -0.70
CA PRO A 255 -7.45 -20.49 -2.05
C PRO A 255 -7.70 -21.99 -2.35
N LYS A 256 -7.89 -22.82 -1.31
CA LYS A 256 -8.31 -24.22 -1.49
C LYS A 256 -9.78 -24.34 -1.92
N ALA A 257 -10.63 -23.37 -1.62
CA ALA A 257 -12.01 -23.33 -2.12
C ALA A 257 -12.04 -23.04 -3.64
N ALA A 258 -11.09 -22.25 -4.14
CA ALA A 258 -10.93 -21.99 -5.57
C ALA A 258 -10.44 -23.23 -6.37
N GLN A 259 -9.67 -24.13 -5.75
CA GLN A 259 -9.21 -25.38 -6.38
C GLN A 259 -10.16 -26.57 -6.17
N ALA A 260 -10.97 -26.56 -5.11
CA ALA A 260 -11.97 -27.58 -4.82
C ALA A 260 -13.32 -27.22 -5.44
N SER A 261 -13.38 -27.22 -6.78
CA SER A 261 -14.59 -27.00 -7.61
C SER A 261 -15.63 -28.14 -7.49
N ALA A 262 -15.91 -28.60 -6.27
CA ALA A 262 -16.94 -29.59 -5.96
C ALA A 262 -17.76 -29.25 -4.71
N LEU A 263 -17.40 -28.19 -3.98
CA LEU A 263 -18.26 -27.58 -2.95
C LEU A 263 -18.60 -26.18 -3.45
N ASP A 264 -19.84 -26.00 -3.88
CA ASP A 264 -20.37 -24.73 -4.39
C ASP A 264 -19.90 -23.55 -3.49
N PRO A 265 -19.28 -22.50 -4.06
CA PRO A 265 -19.03 -21.28 -3.30
C PRO A 265 -20.38 -20.80 -2.79
N LYS A 266 -20.53 -20.66 -1.46
CA LYS A 266 -21.78 -20.21 -0.88
C LYS A 266 -22.17 -18.88 -1.53
N THR A 267 -23.27 -18.90 -2.26
CA THR A 267 -23.82 -17.70 -2.86
C THR A 267 -24.30 -16.77 -1.75
N PRO A 268 -24.43 -15.44 -2.00
CA PRO A 268 -25.06 -14.54 -1.04
C PRO A 268 -26.42 -15.05 -0.57
N SER A 269 -27.20 -15.70 -1.45
CA SER A 269 -28.48 -16.32 -1.10
C SER A 269 -28.35 -17.46 -0.08
N ASP A 270 -27.29 -18.27 -0.16
CA ASP A 270 -27.00 -19.32 0.83
C ASP A 270 -26.63 -18.71 2.19
N LEU A 271 -25.83 -17.65 2.18
CA LEU A 271 -25.41 -16.93 3.38
C LEU A 271 -26.59 -16.24 4.08
N ILE A 272 -27.48 -15.61 3.30
CA ILE A 272 -28.73 -14.99 3.79
C ILE A 272 -29.57 -16.06 4.50
N ARG A 273 -29.76 -17.22 3.87
CA ARG A 273 -30.56 -18.32 4.44
C ARG A 273 -29.95 -18.88 5.72
N ASP A 274 -28.63 -19.10 5.74
CA ASP A 274 -27.92 -19.59 6.91
C ASP A 274 -27.97 -18.58 8.07
N PHE A 275 -27.74 -17.30 7.78
CA PHE A 275 -27.81 -16.25 8.78
C PHE A 275 -29.21 -16.11 9.36
N HIS A 276 -30.26 -16.17 8.52
CA HIS A 276 -31.64 -16.12 9.00
C HIS A 276 -31.96 -17.29 9.94
N ARG A 277 -31.57 -18.51 9.55
CA ARG A 277 -31.75 -19.70 10.39
C ARG A 277 -31.00 -19.58 11.72
N LEU A 278 -29.77 -19.08 11.69
CA LEU A 278 -28.97 -18.87 12.90
C LEU A 278 -29.52 -17.72 13.74
N ASN A 279 -30.04 -16.65 13.16
CA ASN A 279 -30.62 -15.57 13.96
C ASN A 279 -31.85 -16.06 14.75
N LEU A 280 -32.68 -16.90 14.12
CA LEU A 280 -33.89 -17.48 14.75
C LEU A 280 -33.58 -18.57 15.79
N HIS A 281 -32.48 -19.32 15.63
CA HIS A 281 -32.26 -20.56 16.40
C HIS A 281 -30.87 -20.68 17.05
N ALA A 282 -29.99 -19.69 16.93
CA ALA A 282 -28.64 -19.80 17.46
C ALA A 282 -28.63 -19.81 18.99
N PRO A 283 -27.88 -20.73 19.62
CA PRO A 283 -27.62 -20.68 21.05
C PRO A 283 -26.87 -19.38 21.42
N PRO A 284 -27.05 -18.87 22.66
CA PRO A 284 -26.38 -17.64 23.13
C PRO A 284 -24.86 -17.65 22.95
N SER A 285 -24.23 -18.83 23.05
CA SER A 285 -22.79 -19.04 22.88
C SER A 285 -22.24 -18.69 21.49
N LEU A 286 -23.08 -18.63 20.45
CA LEU A 286 -22.67 -18.19 19.11
C LEU A 286 -22.73 -16.67 18.92
N ARG A 287 -23.39 -15.95 19.84
CA ARG A 287 -23.55 -14.48 19.82
C ARG A 287 -22.49 -13.78 20.67
N GLU A 288 -21.90 -14.49 21.63
CA GLU A 288 -20.76 -13.99 22.40
C GLU A 288 -19.52 -13.91 21.50
N VAL A 289 -18.85 -12.75 21.51
CA VAL A 289 -17.55 -12.58 20.84
C VAL A 289 -16.51 -13.29 21.71
N PRO A 290 -15.90 -14.41 21.24
CA PRO A 290 -14.92 -15.11 22.05
C PRO A 290 -13.68 -14.23 22.30
N PRO A 291 -12.96 -14.41 23.42
CA PRO A 291 -11.75 -13.64 23.72
C PRO A 291 -10.70 -13.69 22.59
N TRP A 292 -10.51 -14.86 21.99
CA TRP A 292 -9.59 -15.06 20.85
C TRP A 292 -10.00 -14.27 19.59
N LEU A 293 -11.29 -13.98 19.42
CA LEU A 293 -11.80 -13.22 18.28
C LEU A 293 -11.64 -11.71 18.50
N LYS A 294 -11.68 -11.23 19.76
CA LYS A 294 -11.32 -9.86 20.13
C LYS A 294 -9.82 -9.62 19.95
N GLU A 295 -9.00 -10.59 20.36
CA GLU A 295 -7.55 -10.55 20.15
C GLU A 295 -7.19 -10.47 18.67
N THR A 296 -7.89 -11.19 17.77
CA THR A 296 -7.67 -11.02 16.32
C THR A 296 -8.05 -9.64 15.76
N GLU A 297 -8.95 -8.87 16.38
CA GLU A 297 -9.28 -7.51 15.90
C GLU A 297 -8.22 -6.49 16.30
N GLU A 298 -7.61 -6.62 17.48
CA GLU A 298 -6.46 -5.81 17.90
C GLU A 298 -5.14 -6.29 17.27
N GLN A 299 -5.04 -7.57 16.90
CA GLN A 299 -3.85 -8.17 16.26
C GLN A 299 -3.88 -8.13 14.73
N ASN A 300 -4.96 -7.65 14.11
CA ASN A 300 -5.01 -7.29 12.68
C ASN A 300 -4.35 -5.92 12.41
N GLY A 301 -3.35 -5.54 13.21
CA GLY A 301 -2.26 -4.72 12.70
C GLY A 301 -1.53 -5.49 11.58
N PRO A 302 -0.81 -4.81 10.68
CA PRO A 302 -0.34 -5.37 9.40
C PRO A 302 0.68 -6.55 9.47
N TYR A 303 0.98 -7.13 10.63
CA TYR A 303 2.16 -7.96 10.81
C TYR A 303 1.89 -9.29 11.52
N HIS A 304 1.68 -10.36 10.75
CA HIS A 304 1.71 -11.75 11.23
C HIS A 304 3.15 -12.26 11.43
N CYS A 305 3.45 -13.12 12.41
CA CYS A 305 4.79 -13.73 12.51
C CYS A 305 5.16 -14.43 11.17
N PRO A 306 6.33 -14.13 10.56
CA PRO A 306 6.78 -14.77 9.32
C PRO A 306 6.98 -16.29 9.48
N CYS A 307 7.02 -16.78 10.72
CA CYS A 307 7.07 -18.19 11.06
C CYS A 307 5.74 -18.96 10.88
N HIS A 308 4.61 -18.27 10.68
CA HIS A 308 3.25 -18.83 10.54
C HIS A 308 2.89 -19.94 11.56
N SER A 309 3.45 -19.86 12.77
CA SER A 309 3.19 -20.84 13.82
C SER A 309 1.85 -20.53 14.49
N ASN A 310 0.85 -21.38 14.24
CA ASN A 310 -0.46 -21.35 14.91
C ASN A 310 -0.38 -21.56 16.45
N VAL A 311 0.81 -21.79 17.01
CA VAL A 311 0.99 -22.26 18.40
C VAL A 311 1.25 -21.11 19.38
N VAL A 312 1.62 -19.91 18.93
CA VAL A 312 1.94 -18.82 19.88
C VAL A 312 1.58 -17.44 19.32
N SER A 313 0.58 -16.81 19.93
CA SER A 313 0.09 -15.44 19.72
C SER A 313 1.05 -14.40 20.32
N HIS A 314 2.25 -14.27 19.75
CA HIS A 314 3.19 -13.23 20.16
C HIS A 314 3.59 -12.36 18.97
N LYS A 315 3.99 -11.12 19.28
CA LYS A 315 4.53 -10.18 18.31
C LYS A 315 5.74 -10.80 17.57
N PRO A 316 5.95 -10.50 16.28
CA PRO A 316 7.02 -11.08 15.47
C PRO A 316 8.40 -10.99 16.14
N GLU A 317 8.68 -9.87 16.80
CA GLU A 317 9.92 -9.59 17.53
C GLU A 317 10.15 -10.46 18.76
N ALA A 318 9.10 -11.09 19.30
CA ALA A 318 9.18 -12.03 20.41
C ALA A 318 9.33 -13.49 19.95
N CYS A 319 9.24 -13.77 18.64
CA CYS A 319 9.30 -15.12 18.13
C CYS A 319 10.73 -15.68 18.14
N VAL A 320 10.90 -16.85 18.77
CA VAL A 320 12.19 -17.53 18.88
C VAL A 320 12.75 -17.96 17.51
N TYR A 321 11.89 -18.36 16.57
CA TYR A 321 12.32 -18.71 15.21
C TYR A 321 12.78 -17.47 14.43
N VAL A 322 12.14 -16.32 14.64
CA VAL A 322 12.53 -15.05 14.01
C VAL A 322 13.86 -14.57 14.57
N LYS A 323 14.02 -14.54 15.89
CA LYS A 323 15.30 -14.19 16.52
C LYS A 323 16.43 -15.09 16.05
N ALA A 324 16.23 -16.41 16.08
CA ALA A 324 17.26 -17.35 15.63
C ALA A 324 17.54 -17.25 14.11
N ALA A 325 16.55 -16.86 13.30
CA ALA A 325 16.74 -16.65 11.87
C ALA A 325 17.57 -15.40 11.57
N ILE A 326 17.35 -14.31 12.33
CA ILE A 326 18.05 -13.02 12.17
C ILE A 326 19.44 -13.05 12.81
N THR A 327 19.54 -13.48 14.07
CA THR A 327 20.80 -13.41 14.83
C THR A 327 21.69 -14.63 14.69
N GLY A 328 21.16 -15.73 14.16
CA GLY A 328 21.84 -17.03 14.13
C GLY A 328 21.99 -17.70 15.50
N LEU A 329 21.48 -17.09 16.58
CA LEU A 329 21.62 -17.61 17.94
C LEU A 329 20.47 -18.57 18.29
N HIS A 330 20.82 -19.83 18.55
CA HIS A 330 19.86 -20.82 19.02
C HIS A 330 19.67 -20.74 20.55
N PRO A 331 18.43 -20.83 21.06
CA PRO A 331 18.21 -20.87 22.49
C PRO A 331 18.85 -22.15 23.10
N PRO A 332 19.54 -22.04 24.25
CA PRO A 332 20.38 -23.11 24.79
C PRO A 332 19.63 -24.39 25.18
N LYS A 333 18.29 -24.36 25.26
CA LYS A 333 17.44 -25.48 25.71
C LYS A 333 16.42 -25.95 24.67
N ARG A 334 16.40 -25.40 23.45
CA ARG A 334 15.42 -25.79 22.41
C ARG A 334 16.10 -25.99 21.07
N ARG A 335 16.03 -27.21 20.53
CA ARG A 335 16.36 -27.47 19.13
C ARG A 335 15.21 -27.00 18.25
N LEU A 336 15.46 -25.92 17.52
CA LEU A 336 14.55 -25.42 16.49
C LEU A 336 14.62 -26.33 15.26
N LYS A 337 13.49 -26.58 14.59
CA LYS A 337 13.47 -27.41 13.38
C LYS A 337 14.06 -26.60 12.21
N GLU A 338 15.11 -27.11 11.59
CA GLU A 338 15.81 -26.41 10.48
C GLU A 338 14.87 -26.05 9.32
N LYS A 339 13.92 -26.95 9.00
CA LYS A 339 12.92 -26.69 7.96
C LYS A 339 12.04 -25.45 8.24
N LEU A 340 11.75 -25.17 9.51
CA LEU A 340 10.99 -23.98 9.91
C LEU A 340 11.87 -22.74 9.98
N LEU A 341 13.15 -22.89 10.36
CA LEU A 341 14.13 -21.81 10.33
C LEU A 341 14.41 -21.32 8.91
N SER A 342 14.66 -22.23 7.96
CA SER A 342 14.83 -21.88 6.54
C SER A 342 13.61 -21.13 6.00
N LYS A 343 12.39 -21.65 6.22
CA LYS A 343 11.17 -20.93 5.83
C LYS A 343 11.04 -19.55 6.45
N THR A 344 11.47 -19.40 7.70
CA THR A 344 11.42 -18.11 8.40
C THR A 344 12.44 -17.14 7.81
N ARG A 345 13.65 -17.62 7.44
CA ARG A 345 14.65 -16.80 6.72
C ARG A 345 14.12 -16.35 5.36
N ASP A 346 13.60 -17.27 4.56
CA ASP A 346 13.05 -16.96 3.24
C ASP A 346 11.91 -15.93 3.33
N ALA A 347 11.05 -16.03 4.35
CA ALA A 347 10.00 -15.06 4.59
C ALA A 347 10.53 -13.70 5.03
N LEU A 348 11.61 -13.64 5.83
CA LEU A 348 12.23 -12.40 6.30
C LEU A 348 12.97 -11.63 5.21
N GLU A 349 13.28 -12.25 4.06
CA GLU A 349 13.83 -11.57 2.88
C GLU A 349 12.80 -10.67 2.18
N GLU A 350 11.50 -10.84 2.48
CA GLU A 350 10.46 -10.00 1.88
C GLU A 350 10.50 -8.57 2.45
N PRO A 351 10.37 -7.52 1.61
CA PRO A 351 10.54 -6.12 2.02
C PRO A 351 9.65 -5.67 3.20
N ARG A 352 8.48 -6.29 3.35
CA ARG A 352 7.54 -6.00 4.45
C ARG A 352 8.09 -6.32 5.85
N TRP A 353 9.19 -7.08 5.94
CA TRP A 353 9.83 -7.46 7.20
C TRP A 353 11.14 -6.72 7.48
N ALA A 354 11.55 -5.78 6.62
CA ALA A 354 12.80 -5.04 6.79
C ALA A 354 12.87 -4.33 8.16
N TRP A 355 11.77 -3.71 8.60
CA TRP A 355 11.67 -3.05 9.90
C TRP A 355 11.97 -3.99 11.08
N LEU A 356 11.59 -5.27 10.96
CA LEU A 356 11.74 -6.26 12.04
C LEU A 356 13.19 -6.75 12.15
N VAL A 357 13.88 -6.84 11.02
CA VAL A 357 15.32 -7.11 10.96
C VAL A 357 16.08 -5.96 11.62
N ASP A 358 15.79 -4.72 11.18
CA ASP A 358 16.41 -3.51 11.73
C ASP A 358 16.17 -3.37 13.25
N GLU A 359 14.95 -3.66 13.72
CA GLU A 359 14.59 -3.57 15.13
C GLU A 359 15.29 -4.63 16.01
N ILE A 360 15.35 -5.89 15.55
CA ILE A 360 16.03 -6.95 16.30
C ILE A 360 17.55 -6.77 16.29
N GLU A 361 18.13 -6.37 15.15
CA GLU A 361 19.55 -6.06 15.05
C GLU A 361 19.91 -4.87 15.94
N ALA A 362 19.11 -3.81 15.96
CA ALA A 362 19.30 -2.67 16.86
C ALA A 362 19.27 -3.07 18.35
N VAL A 363 18.35 -3.96 18.75
CA VAL A 363 18.25 -4.46 20.12
C VAL A 363 19.44 -5.35 20.52
N GLU A 364 19.93 -6.19 19.61
CA GLU A 364 21.10 -7.06 19.85
C GLU A 364 22.41 -6.26 19.84
N ILE A 365 22.53 -5.23 18.99
CA ILE A 365 23.64 -4.27 19.04
C ILE A 365 23.66 -3.57 20.39
N CYS A 366 22.52 -3.08 20.88
CA CYS A 366 22.43 -2.48 22.22
C CYS A 366 22.77 -3.47 23.35
N ARG A 367 22.45 -4.76 23.23
CA ARG A 367 22.85 -5.80 24.19
C ARG A 367 24.33 -6.13 24.19
N ASN A 368 24.97 -6.06 23.02
CA ASN A 368 26.39 -6.34 22.87
C ASN A 368 27.28 -5.10 23.09
N TYR A 369 26.69 -3.88 23.04
CA TYR A 369 27.43 -2.61 23.06
C TYR A 369 26.94 -1.53 24.04
N GLY A 370 26.23 -1.86 25.12
CA GLY A 370 26.30 -1.00 26.31
C GLY A 370 25.42 -1.36 27.50
N PRO A 371 25.66 -0.74 28.67
CA PRO A 371 26.94 -0.31 29.26
C PRO A 371 27.74 -1.46 29.90
#